data_AF-A0A966C6R3-F1
#
_entry.id   AF-A0A966C6R3-F1
#
_cell.length_a   1.000
_cell.length_b   1.000
_cell.length_c   1.000
_cell.angle_alpha   90.00
_cell.angle_beta   90.00
_cell.angle_gamma   90.00
#
_symmetry.space_group_name_H-M   'P 1'
#
loop_
_entity.id
_entity.type
_entity.pdbx_description
1 polymer ?
#
loop_
_entity_poly.entity_id
_entity_poly.type
_entity_poly.pdbx_seq_one_letter_code
_entity_poly.pdbx_strand_id
1 'polypeptide(L)' 'RLVTYGKKNTISARRIVSSRLGEPSTVIVKKIFDDIAPRFSARAGGYTRIIKMGPTPAGRTEAVIEFIE' A
#
# COMPACT_ATOMS: atom_id res chain seq x y z
N ARG A 1 3.06 5.50 2.04
CA ARG A 1 2.90 5.94 3.46
C ARG A 1 1.70 5.33 4.18
N LEU A 2 0.67 4.81 3.48
CA LEU A 2 -0.54 4.27 4.13
C LEU A 2 -0.26 3.07 5.05
N VAL A 3 0.61 2.14 4.63
CA VAL A 3 1.04 0.98 5.46
C VAL A 3 1.61 1.43 6.81
N THR A 4 2.43 2.49 6.82
CA THR A 4 2.99 3.06 8.07
C THR A 4 1.90 3.58 9.01
N TYR A 5 0.85 4.23 8.49
CA TYR A 5 -0.29 4.65 9.31
C TYR A 5 -1.12 3.45 9.77
N GLY A 6 -1.27 2.43 8.91
CA GLY A 6 -1.86 1.14 9.24
C GLY A 6 -1.23 0.51 10.49
N LYS A 7 0.11 0.48 10.55
CA LYS A 7 0.87 -0.06 11.69
C LYS A 7 0.59 0.66 13.02
N LYS A 8 0.18 1.94 12.99
CA LYS A 8 -0.16 2.69 14.21
C LYS A 8 -1.54 2.32 14.76
N ASN A 9 -2.46 1.86 13.91
CA ASN A 9 -3.81 1.42 14.25
C ASN A 9 -4.62 2.34 15.20
N THR A 10 -4.49 3.67 15.06
CA THR A 10 -5.29 4.63 15.84
C THR A 10 -6.47 5.18 15.03
N ILE A 11 -7.48 5.75 15.71
CA ILE A 11 -8.61 6.44 15.06
C ILE A 11 -8.11 7.57 14.16
N SER A 12 -7.14 8.35 14.64
CA SER A 12 -6.51 9.42 13.86
C SER A 12 -5.84 8.86 12.58
N ALA A 13 -5.10 7.75 12.70
CA ALA A 13 -4.50 7.10 11.54
C ALA A 13 -5.56 6.61 10.53
N ARG A 14 -6.66 6.01 11.01
CA ARG A 14 -7.77 5.57 10.14
C ARG A 14 -8.40 6.74 9.39
N ARG A 15 -8.66 7.87 10.07
CA ARG A 15 -9.18 9.10 9.42
C ARG A 15 -8.24 9.65 8.35
N ILE A 16 -6.94 9.67 8.61
CA ILE A 16 -5.92 10.11 7.63
C ILE A 16 -5.87 9.17 6.42
N VAL A 17 -5.97 7.86 6.64
CA VAL A 17 -5.97 6.88 5.54
C VAL A 17 -7.25 7.01 4.71
N SER A 18 -8.42 7.16 5.34
CA SER A 18 -9.69 7.39 4.66
C SER A 18 -9.68 8.67 3.81
N SER A 19 -9.19 9.80 4.35
CA SER A 19 -9.14 11.06 3.61
C SER A 19 -8.22 11.01 2.39
N ARG A 20 -7.19 10.16 2.41
CA ARG A 20 -6.28 9.98 1.26
C ARG A 20 -6.79 9.02 0.20
N LEU A 21 -7.64 8.07 0.56
CA LEU A 21 -8.16 7.06 -0.37
C LEU A 21 -9.43 7.51 -1.10
N GLY A 22 -10.22 8.43 -0.54
CA GLY A 22 -11.47 8.90 -1.15
C GLY A 22 -12.64 7.93 -1.00
N GLU A 23 -13.65 7.99 -1.87
CA GLU A 23 -14.78 7.06 -1.92
C GLU A 23 -14.51 5.96 -2.97
N PRO A 24 -14.81 4.66 -2.72
CA PRO A 24 -15.34 4.05 -1.49
C PRO A 24 -14.21 3.50 -0.58
N SER A 25 -13.75 4.30 0.39
CA SER A 25 -12.55 3.98 1.20
C SER A 25 -12.74 2.89 2.25
N THR A 26 -13.95 2.59 2.74
CA THR A 26 -14.11 1.80 3.98
C THR A 26 -13.55 0.38 3.88
N VAL A 27 -13.81 -0.33 2.78
CA VAL A 27 -13.32 -1.71 2.57
C VAL A 27 -11.78 -1.72 2.44
N ILE A 28 -11.23 -0.77 1.69
CA ILE A 28 -9.79 -0.66 1.47
C ILE A 28 -9.06 -0.27 2.75
N VAL A 29 -9.64 0.67 3.51
CA VAL A 29 -9.15 1.05 4.84
C VAL A 29 -9.11 -0.19 5.72
N LYS A 30 -10.22 -0.94 5.83
CA LYS A 30 -10.26 -2.16 6.65
C LYS A 30 -9.14 -3.14 6.26
N LYS A 31 -8.99 -3.43 4.97
CA LYS A 31 -7.92 -4.31 4.45
C LYS A 31 -6.51 -3.84 4.82
N ILE A 32 -6.26 -2.53 4.79
CA ILE A 32 -4.94 -1.98 5.15
C ILE A 32 -4.61 -2.24 6.62
N PHE A 33 -5.58 -2.08 7.53
CA PHE A 33 -5.35 -2.22 8.97
C PHE A 33 -5.41 -3.67 9.45
N ASP A 34 -6.28 -4.49 8.86
CA ASP A 34 -6.53 -5.85 9.33
C ASP A 34 -5.57 -6.87 8.67
N ASP A 35 -5.23 -6.70 7.39
CA ASP A 35 -4.43 -7.69 6.65
C ASP A 35 -3.02 -7.17 6.33
N ILE A 36 -2.90 -5.97 5.74
CA ILE A 36 -1.64 -5.51 5.14
C ILE A 36 -0.67 -5.01 6.22
N ALA A 37 -1.11 -4.17 7.15
CA ALA A 37 -0.25 -3.58 8.16
C ALA A 37 0.37 -4.60 9.12
N PRO A 38 -0.35 -5.63 9.62
CA PRO A 38 0.22 -6.65 10.50
C PRO A 38 1.34 -7.45 9.82
N ARG A 39 1.22 -7.76 8.52
CA ARG A 39 2.27 -8.44 7.73
C ARG A 39 3.60 -7.68 7.74
N PHE A 40 3.55 -6.35 7.83
CA PHE A 40 4.74 -5.50 7.83
C PHE A 40 5.14 -4.97 9.22
N SER A 41 4.64 -5.57 10.30
CA SER A 41 4.87 -5.14 11.68
C SER A 41 6.36 -5.01 12.03
N ALA A 42 7.19 -5.98 11.65
CA ALA A 42 8.63 -5.98 11.91
C ALA A 42 9.45 -5.07 10.97
N ARG A 43 8.88 -4.63 9.84
CA ARG A 43 9.62 -3.94 8.78
C ARG A 43 9.65 -2.42 8.97
N ALA A 44 10.85 -1.83 8.93
CA ALA A 44 11.08 -0.39 9.07
C ALA A 44 11.11 0.37 7.73
N GLY A 45 10.10 0.17 6.88
CA GLY A 45 9.97 0.84 5.58
C GLY A 45 10.29 -0.02 4.36
N GLY A 46 10.11 0.56 3.17
CA GLY A 46 10.25 -0.17 1.89
C GLY A 46 9.26 -1.34 1.80
N TYR A 47 7.96 -1.04 1.74
CA TYR A 47 6.89 -2.06 1.73
C TYR A 47 6.54 -2.57 0.34
N THR A 48 6.99 -1.86 -0.71
CA THR A 48 6.71 -2.18 -2.10
C THR A 48 8.00 -2.29 -2.89
N ARG A 49 8.01 -3.15 -3.90
CA ARG A 49 9.07 -3.26 -4.90
C ARG A 49 8.52 -2.88 -6.27
N ILE A 50 9.38 -2.30 -7.10
CA ILE A 50 9.09 -2.03 -8.52
C ILE A 50 10.04 -2.89 -9.36
N ILE A 51 9.48 -3.68 -10.27
CA ILE A 51 10.21 -4.51 -11.24
C ILE A 51 9.94 -3.95 -12.63
N LYS A 52 11.00 -3.59 -13.37
CA LYS A 52 10.87 -3.10 -14.75
C LYS A 52 10.73 -4.30 -15.70
N MET A 53 9.71 -4.29 -16.55
CA MET A 53 9.39 -5.41 -17.45
C MET A 53 10.00 -5.28 -18.85
N GLY A 54 10.75 -4.20 -19.10
CA GLY A 54 11.22 -3.86 -20.44
C GLY A 54 10.12 -3.21 -21.30
N PRO A 55 10.45 -2.79 -22.53
CA PRO A 55 9.46 -2.23 -23.44
C PRO A 55 8.56 -3.32 -24.04
N THR A 56 7.28 -3.00 -24.18
CA THR A 56 6.30 -3.82 -24.92
C THR A 56 6.63 -3.88 -26.41
N PRO A 57 6.01 -4.81 -27.18
CA PRO A 57 6.17 -4.85 -28.64
C PRO A 57 5.82 -3.52 -29.34
N ALA A 58 4.94 -2.72 -28.74
CA ALA A 58 4.57 -1.38 -29.20
C ALA A 58 5.50 -0.24 -28.69
N GLY A 59 6.60 -0.57 -28.01
CA GLY A 59 7.62 0.38 -27.54
C GLY A 59 7.31 1.09 -26.21
N ARG A 60 6.19 0.80 -25.53
CA ARG A 60 5.86 1.42 -24.23
C ARG A 60 6.65 0.76 -23.11
N THR A 61 7.18 1.55 -22.18
CA THR A 61 7.91 1.03 -21.01
C THR A 61 6.91 0.61 -19.93
N GLU A 62 7.05 -0.59 -19.39
CA GLU A 62 6.17 -1.11 -18.33
C GLU A 62 6.94 -1.53 -17.07
N ALA A 63 6.26 -1.48 -15.94
CA ALA A 63 6.78 -1.93 -14.66
C ALA A 63 5.65 -2.52 -13.81
N VAL A 64 5.98 -3.53 -13.04
CA VAL A 64 5.10 -4.14 -12.03
C VAL A 64 5.46 -3.58 -10.67
N ILE A 65 4.45 -3.15 -9.92
CA ILE A 65 4.58 -2.76 -8.52
C ILE A 65 3.87 -3.79 -7.65
N GLU A 66 4.58 -4.31 -6.66
CA GLU A 66 4.08 -5.35 -5.75
C GLU A 66 4.43 -5.03 -4.30
N PHE A 67 3.67 -5.62 -3.37
CA PHE A 67 4.08 -5.68 -1.98
C PHE A 67 5.23 -6.67 -1.82
N ILE A 68 6.17 -6.35 -0.94
CA ILE A 68 7.22 -7.29 -0.57
C ILE A 68 6.64 -8.29 0.43
N GLU A 69 7.08 -9.54 0.43
CA GLU A 69 6.74 -10.50 1.51
C GLU A 69 7.56 -10.27 2.79
#